data_AF-A0A0D3A1M7-F1
#
_entry.id   AF-A0A0D3A1M7-F1
#
_cell.length_a   1.000
_cell.length_b   1.000
_cell.length_c   1.000
_cell.angle_alpha   90.00
_cell.angle_beta   90.00
_cell.angle_gamma   90.00
#
_symmetry.space_group_name_H-M   'P 1'
#
loop_
_entity.id
_entity.type
_entity.pdbx_description
1 polymer ?
#
loop_
_entity_poly.entity_id
_entity_poly.type
_entity_poly.pdbx_seq_one_letter_code
_entity_poly.pdbx_strand_id
1 'polypeptide(L)'
;MDPAEERRDTKRHQEYINMLGNVYDSEYGIPRRCPCGGRMIDEVRVKEEHETHPGKRFFTCINYEADGLHYRQPWVVGVQEEIEHLRKRVDEAEEVIKWVPNLKRQIESVEAQVKRLALLVDRLTGDVYNLTVQVDTMEKVCFD
;
A
#
# COMPACT_ATOMS: atom_id res chain seq x y z
N MET A 1 23.38 22.97 -20.63
CA MET A 1 23.17 22.19 -19.39
C MET A 1 24.31 21.20 -19.27
N ASP A 2 25.03 21.17 -18.15
CA ASP A 2 26.05 20.14 -17.85
C ASP A 2 25.35 18.84 -17.42
N PRO A 3 25.45 17.73 -18.18
CA PRO A 3 24.83 16.46 -17.80
C PRO A 3 25.37 15.88 -16.48
N ALA A 4 26.56 16.28 -16.02
CA ALA A 4 27.06 15.88 -14.71
C ALA A 4 26.37 16.65 -13.57
N GLU A 5 26.05 17.93 -13.79
CA GLU A 5 25.30 18.76 -12.86
C GLU A 5 23.87 18.27 -12.68
N GLU A 6 23.17 17.99 -13.78
CA GLU A 6 21.80 17.46 -13.75
C GLU A 6 21.70 16.13 -12.99
N ARG A 7 22.70 15.24 -13.18
CA ARG A 7 22.79 13.99 -12.41
C ARG A 7 23.03 14.20 -10.92
N ARG A 8 23.87 15.19 -10.54
CA ARG A 8 24.10 15.54 -9.13
C ARG A 8 22.85 16.12 -8.50
N ASP A 9 22.14 16.98 -9.22
CA ASP A 9 20.90 17.59 -8.73
C ASP A 9 19.79 16.55 -8.53
N THR A 10 19.58 15.69 -9.53
CA THR A 10 18.64 14.56 -9.44
C THR A 10 18.94 13.66 -8.24
N LYS A 11 20.23 13.34 -8.02
CA LYS A 11 20.66 12.53 -6.88
C LYS A 11 20.33 13.21 -5.55
N ARG A 12 20.63 14.50 -5.39
CA ARG A 12 20.32 15.28 -4.18
C ARG A 12 18.82 15.34 -3.91
N HIS A 13 18.03 15.54 -4.96
CA HIS A 13 16.58 15.55 -4.85
C HIS A 13 16.04 14.20 -4.36
N GLN A 14 16.55 13.10 -4.91
CA GLN A 14 16.18 11.75 -4.45
C GLN A 14 16.61 11.50 -3.00
N GLU A 15 17.80 11.93 -2.59
CA GLU A 15 18.27 11.82 -1.22
C GLU A 15 17.37 12.60 -0.24
N TYR A 16 16.92 13.79 -0.63
CA TYR A 16 15.98 14.59 0.15
C TYR A 16 14.61 13.90 0.28
N ILE A 17 14.05 13.38 -0.82
CA ILE A 17 12.80 12.61 -0.78
C ILE A 17 12.93 11.39 0.14
N ASN A 18 14.03 10.65 0.02
CA ASN A 18 14.28 9.48 0.87
C ASN A 18 14.38 9.86 2.35
N MET A 19 15.05 10.99 2.66
CA MET A 19 15.15 11.50 4.02
C MET A 19 13.77 11.85 4.58
N LEU A 20 12.92 12.55 3.82
CA LEU A 20 11.54 12.84 4.23
C LEU A 20 10.73 11.55 4.47
N GLY A 21 10.89 10.54 3.59
CA GLY A 21 10.26 9.23 3.78
C GLY A 21 10.71 8.54 5.06
N ASN A 22 12.00 8.63 5.42
CA ASN A 22 12.51 8.06 6.67
C ASN A 22 12.00 8.81 7.91
N VAL A 23 11.80 10.13 7.82
CA VAL A 23 11.18 10.93 8.90
C VAL A 23 9.71 10.56 9.08
N TYR A 24 8.99 10.30 7.99
CA TYR A 24 7.60 9.86 8.06
C TYR A 24 7.48 8.44 8.65
N ASP A 25 8.36 7.52 8.25
CA ASP A 25 8.43 6.16 8.79
C ASP A 25 8.74 6.11 10.30
N SER A 26 9.36 7.16 10.84
CA SER A 26 9.70 7.27 12.26
C SER A 26 8.68 8.05 13.10
N GLU A 27 7.53 8.43 12.53
CA GLU A 27 6.48 9.13 13.29
C GLU A 27 5.91 8.28 14.43
N TYR A 28 5.83 6.96 14.24
CA TYR A 28 5.30 6.02 15.23
C TYR A 28 6.00 4.66 15.15
N GLY A 29 6.27 4.04 16.29
CA GLY A 29 6.76 2.68 16.34
C GLY A 29 8.28 2.61 16.25
N ILE A 30 8.78 1.55 15.63
CA ILE A 30 10.22 1.35 15.46
C ILE A 30 10.62 1.83 14.07
N PRO A 31 11.42 2.91 13.94
CA PRO A 31 11.89 3.36 12.64
C PRO A 31 12.61 2.24 11.91
N ARG A 32 12.41 2.12 10.59
CA ARG A 32 13.19 1.19 9.76
C ARG A 32 14.54 1.79 9.42
N ARG A 33 14.58 3.11 9.24
CA ARG A 33 15.79 3.89 8.91
C ARG A 33 15.81 5.21 9.66
N CYS A 34 17.02 5.68 9.93
CA CYS A 34 17.28 7.03 10.40
C CYS A 34 17.14 8.03 9.23
N PRO A 35 16.85 9.32 9.48
CA PRO A 35 16.80 10.35 8.44
C PRO A 35 18.10 10.47 7.63
N CYS A 36 19.25 10.13 8.23
CA CYS A 36 20.53 10.04 7.55
C CYS A 36 20.67 8.85 6.57
N GLY A 37 19.65 7.99 6.45
CA GLY A 37 19.64 6.77 5.65
C GLY A 37 20.23 5.54 6.34
N GLY A 38 20.86 5.72 7.51
CA GLY A 38 21.38 4.63 8.34
C GLY A 38 20.30 3.65 8.76
N ARG A 39 20.62 2.35 8.76
CA ARG A 39 19.70 1.31 9.23
C ARG A 39 19.59 1.36 10.76
N MET A 40 18.44 0.97 11.29
CA MET A 40 18.29 0.75 12.73
C MET A 40 18.86 -0.60 13.16
N ILE A 41 19.50 -0.64 14.33
CA ILE A 41 20.11 -1.81 14.96
C ILE A 41 19.58 -1.99 16.39
N ASP A 42 19.48 -3.25 16.84
CA ASP A 42 19.17 -3.59 18.24
C ASP A 42 20.46 -3.47 19.07
N GLU A 43 20.62 -2.34 19.74
CA GLU A 43 21.73 -2.07 20.64
C GLU A 43 21.40 -2.63 22.03
N VAL A 44 22.22 -3.55 22.52
CA VAL A 44 22.15 -4.03 23.91
C VAL A 44 23.31 -3.42 24.68
N ARG A 45 23.02 -2.61 25.71
CA ARG A 45 24.08 -2.09 26.57
C ARG A 45 24.67 -3.21 27.43
N VAL A 46 25.98 -3.40 27.27
CA VAL A 46 26.79 -4.23 28.18
C VAL A 46 26.95 -3.46 29.49
N LYS A 47 26.83 -4.18 30.61
CA LYS A 47 26.89 -3.61 31.96
C LYS A 47 28.20 -2.86 32.17
N GLU A 48 28.14 -1.56 32.40
CA GLU A 48 29.28 -0.81 32.96
C GLU A 48 29.34 -1.05 34.49
N GLU A 49 30.52 -0.95 35.11
CA GLU A 49 30.76 -1.25 36.55
C GLU A 49 29.78 -0.55 37.50
N HIS A 50 29.22 0.59 37.09
CA HIS A 50 28.35 1.44 37.90
C HIS A 50 26.87 1.42 37.46
N GLU A 51 26.50 0.60 36.47
CA GLU A 51 25.10 0.46 36.06
C GLU A 51 24.37 -0.60 36.90
N THR A 52 23.39 -0.15 37.69
CA THR A 52 22.50 -0.99 38.52
C THR A 52 21.53 -1.86 37.70
N HIS A 53 21.35 -1.56 36.41
CA HIS A 53 20.44 -2.27 35.52
C HIS A 53 21.14 -2.71 34.21
N PRO A 54 21.86 -3.84 34.22
CA PRO A 54 22.39 -4.45 32.99
C PRO A 54 21.29 -4.73 31.97
N GLY A 55 21.59 -4.58 30.67
CA GLY A 55 20.73 -5.08 29.60
C GLY A 55 19.68 -4.11 29.07
N LYS A 56 19.86 -2.79 29.23
CA LYS A 56 19.03 -1.81 28.52
C LYS A 56 19.19 -1.98 27.01
N ARG A 57 18.07 -2.08 26.29
CA ARG A 57 18.03 -2.25 24.84
C ARG A 57 17.50 -1.00 24.16
N PHE A 58 18.06 -0.68 23.01
CA PHE A 58 17.69 0.47 22.19
C PHE A 58 17.57 0.07 20.72
N PHE A 59 16.69 0.75 19.99
CA PHE A 59 16.76 0.80 18.54
C PHE A 59 17.59 2.02 18.15
N THR A 60 18.79 1.77 17.63
CA THR A 60 19.81 2.80 17.40
C THR A 60 20.17 2.88 15.93
N CYS A 61 20.41 4.08 15.41
CA CYS A 61 20.99 4.25 14.09
C CYS A 61 22.40 3.67 14.07
N ILE A 62 22.78 2.96 13.01
CA ILE A 62 24.15 2.45 12.84
C ILE A 62 25.23 3.56 12.84
N ASN A 63 24.85 4.80 12.49
CA ASN A 63 25.72 5.98 12.46
C ASN A 63 25.53 6.86 13.71
N TYR A 64 25.08 6.31 14.84
CA TYR A 64 24.77 7.12 16.01
C TYR A 64 26.04 7.73 16.64
N GLU A 65 26.06 9.06 16.79
CA GLU A 65 27.19 9.82 17.35
C GLU A 65 26.82 10.68 18.59
N ALA A 66 25.62 10.50 19.17
CA ALA A 66 25.11 11.29 20.30
C ALA A 66 25.05 12.82 20.05
N ASP A 67 24.88 13.20 18.79
CA ASP A 67 24.77 14.57 18.28
C ASP A 67 23.32 15.11 18.29
N GLY A 68 22.35 14.26 18.62
CA GLY A 68 20.92 14.57 18.56
C GLY A 68 20.31 14.50 17.15
N LEU A 69 21.09 14.14 16.13
CA LEU A 69 20.62 14.00 14.74
C LEU A 69 20.30 12.54 14.38
N HIS A 70 20.76 11.59 15.19
CA HIS A 70 20.57 10.17 14.98
C HIS A 70 19.63 9.54 16.00
N TYR A 71 18.74 8.66 15.51
CA TYR A 71 17.82 7.95 16.38
C TYR A 71 18.53 7.00 17.33
N ARG A 72 18.07 7.02 18.58
CA ARG A 72 18.38 6.06 19.64
C ARG A 72 17.20 5.97 20.59
N GLN A 73 16.22 5.15 20.23
CA GLN A 73 14.96 5.02 20.94
C GLN A 73 15.02 3.85 21.93
N PRO A 74 14.55 3.99 23.18
CA PRO A 74 14.44 2.87 24.09
C PRO A 74 13.54 1.77 23.52
N TRP A 75 13.96 0.50 23.63
CA TRP A 75 13.23 -0.64 23.07
C TRP A 75 11.78 -0.70 23.53
N VAL A 76 11.51 -0.42 24.81
CA VAL A 76 10.15 -0.46 25.39
C VAL A 76 9.21 0.55 24.74
N VAL A 77 9.70 1.74 24.39
CA VAL A 77 8.91 2.78 23.75
C VAL A 77 8.58 2.36 22.31
N GLY A 78 9.61 2.00 21.54
CA GLY A 78 9.41 1.59 20.15
C GLY A 78 8.48 0.37 20.02
N VAL A 79 8.65 -0.64 20.88
CA VAL A 79 7.77 -1.81 20.89
C VAL A 79 6.35 -1.49 21.32
N GLN A 80 6.17 -0.62 22.32
CA GLN A 80 4.82 -0.22 22.74
C GLN A 80 4.10 0.51 21.61
N GLU A 81 4.73 1.50 20.99
CA GLU A 81 4.16 2.24 19.86
C GLU A 81 3.85 1.31 18.68
N GLU A 82 4.74 0.37 18.36
CA GLU A 82 4.52 -0.61 17.29
C GLU A 82 3.31 -1.51 17.59
N ILE A 83 3.16 -1.98 18.84
CA ILE A 83 2.02 -2.81 19.25
C ILE A 83 0.71 -2.01 19.17
N GLU A 84 0.70 -0.76 19.63
CA GLU A 84 -0.49 0.11 19.56
C GLU A 84 -0.92 0.36 18.11
N HIS A 85 0.04 0.63 17.23
CA HIS A 85 -0.20 0.80 15.80
C HIS A 85 -0.70 -0.49 15.13
N LEU A 86 -0.07 -1.63 15.44
CA LEU A 86 -0.51 -2.94 14.92
C LEU A 86 -1.92 -3.29 15.40
N ARG A 87 -2.25 -3.01 16.67
CA ARG A 87 -3.60 -3.23 17.20
C ARG A 87 -4.63 -2.44 16.40
N LYS A 88 -4.39 -1.14 16.16
CA LYS A 88 -5.27 -0.31 15.34
C LYS A 88 -5.47 -0.86 13.93
N ARG A 89 -4.38 -1.27 13.26
CA ARG A 89 -4.45 -1.87 11.91
C ARG A 89 -5.22 -3.19 11.88
N VAL A 90 -5.09 -4.00 12.93
CA VAL A 90 -5.86 -5.25 13.09
C VAL A 90 -7.35 -4.94 13.27
N ASP A 91 -7.69 -3.97 14.13
CA ASP A 91 -9.08 -3.54 14.35
C ASP A 91 -9.70 -3.04 13.03
N GLU A 92 -8.97 -2.21 12.27
CA GLU A 92 -9.41 -1.72 10.94
C GLU A 92 -9.58 -2.86 9.92
N ALA A 93 -8.66 -3.82 9.89
CA ALA A 93 -8.75 -4.98 9.00
C ALA A 93 -9.94 -5.88 9.36
N GLU A 94 -10.24 -6.05 10.64
CA GLU A 94 -11.41 -6.80 11.11
C GLU A 94 -12.70 -6.17 10.60
N GLU A 95 -12.82 -4.84 10.67
CA GLU A 95 -13.97 -4.11 10.13
C GLU A 95 -14.12 -4.31 8.62
N VAL A 96 -13.04 -4.27 7.84
CA VAL A 96 -13.09 -4.57 6.40
C VAL A 96 -13.54 -6.01 6.14
N ILE A 97 -13.01 -6.98 6.89
CA ILE A 97 -13.36 -8.40 6.75
C ILE A 97 -14.86 -8.64 7.00
N LYS A 98 -15.46 -7.95 7.99
CA LYS A 98 -16.90 -8.04 8.28
C LYS A 98 -17.78 -7.66 7.08
N TRP A 99 -17.31 -6.78 6.19
CA TRP A 99 -18.07 -6.35 5.00
C TRP A 99 -17.92 -7.28 3.79
N VAL A 100 -16.91 -8.16 3.76
CA VAL A 100 -16.63 -9.06 2.62
C VAL A 100 -17.84 -9.93 2.22
N PRO A 101 -18.59 -10.56 3.15
CA PRO A 101 -19.76 -11.36 2.77
C PRO A 101 -20.88 -10.53 2.10
N ASN A 102 -21.02 -9.25 2.48
CA ASN A 102 -21.99 -8.36 1.86
C ASN A 102 -21.60 -8.07 0.41
N LEU A 103 -20.34 -7.67 0.20
CA LEU A 103 -19.80 -7.43 -1.14
C LEU A 103 -19.89 -8.67 -2.03
N LYS A 104 -19.59 -9.85 -1.49
CA LYS A 104 -19.72 -11.12 -2.22
C LYS A 104 -21.14 -11.33 -2.75
N ARG A 105 -22.17 -11.12 -1.93
CA ARG A 105 -23.58 -11.23 -2.37
C ARG A 105 -23.94 -10.21 -3.45
N GLN A 106 -23.42 -8.97 -3.34
CA GLN A 106 -23.65 -7.95 -4.36
C GLN A 106 -23.01 -8.36 -5.70
N ILE A 107 -21.79 -8.88 -5.68
CA ILE A 107 -21.09 -9.39 -6.87
C ILE A 107 -21.90 -10.53 -7.49
N GLU A 108 -22.30 -11.54 -6.72
CA GLU A 108 -23.11 -12.68 -7.21
C GLU A 108 -24.42 -12.21 -7.87
N SER A 109 -25.08 -11.20 -7.29
CA SER A 109 -26.29 -10.59 -7.85
C SER A 109 -26.03 -9.88 -9.17
N VAL A 110 -24.97 -9.08 -9.25
CA VAL A 110 -24.58 -8.36 -10.48
C VAL A 110 -24.19 -9.35 -11.57
N GLU A 111 -23.40 -10.38 -11.25
CA GLU A 111 -23.05 -11.44 -12.20
C GLU A 111 -24.29 -12.15 -12.76
N ALA A 112 -25.28 -12.43 -11.91
CA ALA A 112 -26.53 -13.03 -12.36
C ALA A 112 -27.33 -12.09 -13.28
N GLN A 113 -27.33 -10.78 -13.02
CA GLN A 113 -27.96 -9.78 -13.90
C GLN A 113 -27.25 -9.70 -15.25
N VAL A 114 -25.91 -9.63 -15.26
CA VAL A 114 -25.10 -9.59 -16.48
C VAL A 114 -25.37 -10.83 -17.34
N LYS A 115 -25.41 -12.03 -16.75
CA LYS A 115 -25.73 -13.27 -17.49
C LYS A 115 -27.11 -13.22 -18.14
N ARG A 116 -28.13 -12.71 -17.44
CA ARG A 116 -29.48 -12.55 -18.00
C ARG A 116 -29.51 -11.55 -19.16
N LEU A 117 -28.82 -10.43 -19.01
CA LEU A 117 -28.75 -9.40 -20.05
C LEU A 117 -28.01 -9.90 -21.29
N ALA A 118 -26.92 -10.66 -21.12
CA ALA A 118 -26.20 -11.28 -22.23
C ALA A 118 -27.11 -12.18 -23.07
N LEU A 119 -27.89 -13.06 -22.42
CA LEU A 119 -28.85 -13.92 -23.13
C LEU A 119 -29.93 -13.14 -23.87
N LEU A 120 -30.38 -12.01 -23.30
CA LEU A 120 -31.36 -11.14 -23.97
C LEU A 120 -30.76 -10.45 -25.20
N VAL A 121 -29.51 -9.98 -25.11
CA VAL A 121 -28.80 -9.39 -26.24
C VAL A 121 -28.59 -10.41 -27.36
N ASP A 122 -28.21 -11.65 -27.04
CA ASP A 122 -28.06 -12.72 -28.03
C ASP A 122 -29.37 -13.00 -28.76
N ARG A 123 -30.48 -13.06 -28.02
CA ARG A 123 -31.82 -13.26 -28.60
C ARG A 123 -32.21 -12.11 -29.51
N LEU A 124 -32.09 -10.87 -29.05
CA LEU A 124 -32.45 -9.69 -29.83
C LEU A 124 -31.57 -9.54 -31.07
N THR A 125 -30.29 -9.89 -30.97
CA THR A 125 -29.37 -9.94 -32.12
C THR A 125 -29.88 -10.92 -33.18
N GLY A 126 -30.32 -12.10 -32.77
CA GLY A 126 -30.93 -13.09 -33.66
C GLY A 126 -32.24 -12.59 -34.31
N ASP A 127 -33.12 -11.96 -33.52
CA ASP A 127 -34.38 -11.41 -34.01
C ASP A 127 -34.13 -10.28 -35.04
N VAL A 128 -33.16 -9.38 -34.77
CA VAL A 128 -32.76 -8.32 -35.71
C VAL A 128 -32.22 -8.92 -37.00
N TYR A 129 -31.35 -9.93 -36.93
CA TYR A 129 -30.82 -10.60 -38.12
C TYR A 129 -31.94 -11.19 -38.99
N ASN A 130 -32.89 -11.90 -38.39
CA ASN A 130 -34.03 -12.48 -39.10
C ASN A 130 -34.88 -11.41 -39.80
N LEU A 131 -35.16 -10.29 -39.10
CA LEU A 131 -35.90 -9.17 -39.67
C LEU A 131 -35.13 -8.53 -40.83
N THR A 132 -33.80 -8.37 -40.72
CA THR A 132 -32.96 -7.86 -41.82
C THR A 132 -33.08 -8.73 -43.07
N VAL A 133 -33.06 -10.06 -42.93
CA VAL A 133 -33.23 -10.98 -44.07
C VAL A 133 -34.63 -10.87 -44.69
N GLN A 134 -35.67 -10.75 -43.87
CA GLN A 134 -37.05 -10.57 -44.36
C GLN A 134 -37.22 -9.26 -45.13
N VAL A 135 -36.65 -8.16 -44.63
CA VAL A 135 -36.66 -6.86 -45.31
C VAL A 135 -35.96 -6.94 -46.66
N ASP A 136 -34.75 -7.50 -46.74
CA ASP A 136 -34.02 -7.68 -48.01
C ASP A 136 -34.83 -8.54 -49.02
N THR A 137 -35.51 -9.57 -48.54
CA THR A 137 -36.39 -10.40 -49.38
C THR A 137 -37.58 -9.60 -49.91
N MET A 138 -38.22 -8.80 -49.07
CA MET A 138 -39.34 -7.94 -49.48
C MET A 138 -38.89 -6.86 -50.46
N GLU A 139 -37.73 -6.24 -50.24
CA GLU A 139 -37.18 -5.23 -51.14
C GLU A 139 -36.98 -5.79 -52.55
N LYS A 140 -36.40 -7.00 -52.67
CA LYS A 140 -36.27 -7.68 -53.97
C LYS A 140 -37.61 -7.92 -54.65
N VAL A 141 -38.62 -8.41 -53.92
CA VAL A 141 -39.95 -8.68 -54.50
C VAL A 141 -40.69 -7.39 -54.91
N CYS A 142 -40.46 -6.28 -54.20
CA CYS A 142 -41.17 -5.02 -54.46
C CYS A 142 -40.49 -4.12 -55.49
N PHE A 143 -39.18 -4.24 -55.71
CA PHE A 143 -38.40 -3.30 -56.51
C PHE A 143 -37.56 -3.92 -57.63
N ASP A 144 -37.47 -5.25 -57.75
CA ASP A 144 -37.01 -5.95 -58.97
C ASP A 144 -38.18 -6.27 -59.92
#